data_AF-A0AAU5IQY8-F1
#
_entry.id   AF-A0AAU5IQY8-F1
#
_cell.length_a   1.000
_cell.length_b   1.000
_cell.length_c   1.000
_cell.angle_alpha   90.00
_cell.angle_beta   90.00
_cell.angle_gamma   90.00
#
_symmetry.space_group_name_H-M   'P 1'
#
loop_
_entity.id
_entity.type
_entity.pdbx_description
1 polymer ?
#
loop_
_entity_poly.entity_id
_entity_poly.type
_entity_poly.pdbx_seq_one_letter_code
_entity_poly.pdbx_strand_id
1 'polypeptide(L)' 'MIQQVLACFDAYARVRGTRDSILPASRVTPREEQRAFDELRQAVGWLRDATCEDSPSDQEDGSADSRP' A
#
# COMPACT_ATOMS: atom_id res chain seq x y z
N MET A 1 -6.97 -4.75 -4.57
CA MET A 1 -6.05 -3.87 -3.82
C MET A 1 -4.59 -4.08 -4.19
N ILE A 2 -4.10 -5.33 -4.26
CA ILE A 2 -2.71 -5.61 -4.70
C ILE A 2 -2.36 -5.00 -6.07
N GLN A 3 -3.28 -5.05 -7.04
CA GLN A 3 -3.11 -4.45 -8.37
C GLN A 3 -2.89 -2.93 -8.33
N GLN A 4 -3.50 -2.24 -7.36
CA GLN A 4 -3.35 -0.79 -7.19
C GLN A 4 -1.98 -0.45 -6.59
N VAL A 5 -1.50 -1.26 -5.65
CA VAL A 5 -0.13 -1.12 -5.10
C VAL A 5 0.92 -1.34 -6.19
N LEU A 6 0.73 -2.35 -7.05
CA LEU A 6 1.63 -2.61 -8.17
C LEU A 6 1.65 -1.43 -9.18
N ALA A 7 0.48 -0.86 -9.50
CA ALA A 7 0.40 0.31 -10.37
C ALA A 7 1.12 1.55 -9.79
N CYS A 8 0.95 1.82 -8.48
CA CYS A 8 1.67 2.91 -7.81
C CYS A 8 3.18 2.66 -7.75
N PHE A 9 3.60 1.41 -7.54
CA PHE A 9 5.01 1.04 -7.52
C PHE A 9 5.67 1.25 -8.89
N ASP A 10 5.01 0.79 -9.97
CA ASP A 10 5.48 1.00 -11.33
C ASP A 10 5.59 2.49 -11.68
N ALA A 11 4.61 3.30 -11.26
CA ALA A 11 4.65 4.75 -11.46
C ALA A 11 5.84 5.39 -10.75
N TYR A 12 6.09 5.03 -9.48
CA TYR A 12 7.24 5.50 -8.71
C TYR A 12 8.57 5.04 -9.33
N ALA A 13 8.67 3.77 -9.74
CA ALA A 13 9.87 3.21 -10.36
C ALA A 13 10.23 3.92 -11.68
N ARG A 14 9.23 4.25 -12.50
CA ARG A 14 9.43 5.06 -13.71
C ARG A 14 9.95 6.44 -13.37
N VAL A 15 9.30 7.14 -12.45
CA VAL A 15 9.69 8.49 -12.00
C VAL A 15 11.14 8.50 -11.51
N ARG A 16 11.51 7.53 -10.67
CA ARG A 16 12.87 7.38 -10.14
C ARG A 16 13.88 7.06 -11.25
N GLY A 17 13.55 6.17 -12.18
CA GLY A 17 14.42 5.85 -13.33
C GLY A 17 14.62 7.03 -14.29
N THR A 18 13.60 7.87 -14.48
CA THR A 18 13.72 9.10 -15.29
C THR A 18 14.51 10.21 -14.60
N ARG A 19 14.62 10.18 -13.26
CA ARG A 19 15.44 11.13 -12.50
C ARG A 19 16.93 11.01 -12.79
N ASP A 20 17.41 9.79 -13.02
CA ASP A 20 18.78 9.51 -13.45
C ASP A 20 19.00 9.69 -14.97
N SER A 21 17.95 10.11 -15.70
CA SER A 21 18.06 10.35 -17.15
C SER A 21 18.91 11.59 -17.43
N ILE A 22 19.87 11.41 -18.35
CA ILE A 22 20.78 12.47 -18.82
C ILE A 22 19.99 13.56 -19.60
N LEU A 23 18.78 13.26 -20.07
CA LEU A 23 17.95 14.18 -20.84
C LEU A 23 17.24 15.20 -19.93
N PRO A 24 17.49 16.52 -20.09
CA PRO A 24 16.90 17.56 -19.25
C PRO A 24 15.37 17.60 -19.30
N ALA A 25 14.78 17.24 -20.45
CA ALA A 25 13.33 17.18 -20.65
C ALA A 25 12.65 15.99 -19.93
N SER A 26 13.44 15.04 -19.43
CA SER A 26 12.97 13.85 -18.72
C SER A 26 13.27 13.90 -17.21
N ARG A 27 13.91 14.98 -16.72
CA ARG A 27 14.18 15.13 -15.28
C ARG A 27 12.89 15.36 -14.54
N VAL A 28 12.41 14.30 -13.90
CA VAL A 28 11.35 14.42 -12.91
C VAL A 28 11.89 15.17 -11.71
N THR A 29 11.13 16.16 -11.25
CA THR A 29 11.54 17.00 -10.13
C THR A 29 11.45 16.22 -8.82
N PRO A 30 12.27 16.54 -7.79
CA PRO A 30 12.18 15.89 -6.48
C PRO A 30 10.77 15.92 -5.87
N ARG A 31 9.96 16.92 -6.24
CA ARG A 31 8.57 17.07 -5.78
C ARG A 31 7.62 16.05 -6.41
N GLU A 32 7.82 15.72 -7.68
CA GLU A 32 7.03 14.70 -8.38
C GLU A 32 7.39 13.29 -7.91
N GLU A 33 8.67 13.04 -7.62
CA GLU A 33 9.11 11.80 -6.97
C GLU A 33 8.47 11.63 -5.59
N GLN A 34 8.47 12.69 -4.77
CA GLN A 34 7.85 12.66 -3.45
C GLN A 34 6.34 12.37 -3.54
N ARG A 35 5.65 13.01 -4.49
CA ARG A 35 4.23 12.76 -4.72
C ARG A 35 3.94 11.30 -5.08
N ALA A 36 4.70 10.72 -6.02
CA ALA A 36 4.52 9.32 -6.41
C ALA A 36 4.82 8.36 -5.24
N PHE A 37 5.79 8.71 -4.39
CA PHE A 37 6.09 7.96 -3.18
C PHE A 37 4.96 8.03 -2.14
N ASP A 38 4.37 9.20 -1.94
CA ASP A 38 3.25 9.39 -1.01
C ASP A 38 2.01 8.60 -1.46
N GLU A 39 1.71 8.61 -2.77
CA GLU A 39 0.63 7.81 -3.37
C GLU A 39 0.86 6.30 -3.17
N LEU A 40 2.11 5.82 -3.34
CA LEU A 40 2.48 4.42 -3.06
C LEU A 40 2.30 4.07 -1.57
N ARG A 41 2.73 4.95 -0.64
CA ARG A 41 2.58 4.73 0.81
C ARG A 41 1.10 4.60 1.20
N GLN A 42 0.24 5.43 0.63
CA GLN A 42 -1.19 5.39 0.89
C GLN A 42 -1.82 4.08 0.40
N ALA A 43 -1.47 3.63 -0.82
CA ALA A 43 -1.96 2.37 -1.36
C ALA A 43 -1.54 1.15 -0.52
N VAL A 44 -0.31 1.14 -0.01
CA VAL A 44 0.19 0.10 0.90
C VAL A 44 -0.55 0.14 2.24
N GLY A 45 -0.86 1.34 2.75
CA GLY A 45 -1.67 1.51 3.96
C GLY A 45 -3.03 0.83 3.83
N TRP A 46 -3.77 1.14 2.76
CA TRP A 46 -5.06 0.53 2.49
C TRP A 46 -5.00 -0.99 2.31
N LEU A 47 -3.92 -1.50 1.69
CA LEU A 47 -3.74 -2.96 1.58
C LEU A 47 -3.59 -3.60 2.96
N ARG A 48 -2.82 -2.98 3.86
CA ARG A 48 -2.61 -3.50 5.23
C ARG A 48 -3.90 -3.49 6.03
N ASP A 49 -4.65 -2.41 5.95
CA ASP A 49 -5.93 -2.26 6.65
C ASP A 49 -6.91 -3.32 6.14
N ALA A 50 -7.02 -3.51 4.83
CA ALA A 50 -7.87 -4.55 4.26
C ALA A 50 -7.46 -5.98 4.66
N THR A 51 -6.16 -6.25 4.82
CA THR A 51 -5.70 -7.56 5.33
C THR A 51 -5.86 -7.72 6.84
N CYS A 52 -6.10 -6.63 7.58
CA CYS A 52 -6.35 -6.66 9.03
C CYS A 52 -7.82 -6.98 9.35
N GLU A 53 -8.75 -6.52 8.50
CA GLU A 53 -10.19 -6.77 8.63
C GLU A 53 -10.57 -8.25 8.39
N ASP A 54 -9.66 -9.05 7.82
CA ASP A 54 -9.84 -10.50 7.61
C ASP A 54 -9.46 -11.35 8.85
N SER A 55 -9.25 -10.75 10.03
CA SER A 55 -9.13 -11.52 11.27
C SER A 55 -10.53 -11.85 11.82
N PRO A 56 -11.06 -13.07 11.63
CA PRO A 56 -12.22 -13.50 12.39
C PRO A 56 -11.79 -13.50 13.85
N SER A 57 -12.33 -12.56 14.62
CA SER A 57 -12.28 -12.67 16.07
C SER A 57 -13.05 -13.93 16.42
N ASP A 58 -12.33 -14.98 16.82
CA ASP A 58 -12.92 -16.21 17.34
C ASP A 58 -13.85 -15.84 18.50
N GLN A 59 -15.14 -15.86 18.21
CA GLN A 59 -16.21 -15.76 19.17
C GLN A 59 -16.33 -17.13 19.82
N GLU A 60 -15.48 -17.39 20.82
CA GLU A 60 -15.71 -18.48 21.76
C GLU A 60 -16.82 -18.06 22.72
N ASP A 61 -18.06 -18.13 22.21
CA ASP A 61 -19.27 -18.23 23.02
C ASP A 61 -19.31 -19.63 23.64
N GLY A 62 -18.54 -19.82 24.71
CA GLY A 62 -18.51 -21.02 25.52
C GLY A 62 -19.57 -20.99 26.62
N SER A 63 -20.84 -20.80 26.26
CA SER A 63 -21.96 -21.05 27.16
C SER A 63 -22.17 -22.56 27.30
N ALA A 64 -21.65 -23.14 28.37
CA ALA A 64 -22.03 -24.47 28.81
C ALA A 64 -22.41 -24.42 30.29
N ASP A 65 -23.70 -24.19 30.49
CA ASP A 65 -24.50 -24.70 31.59
C ASP A 65 -24.06 -26.12 31.99
N SER A 66 -23.69 -26.31 33.26
CA SER A 66 -23.90 -27.58 33.98
C SER A 66 -23.68 -27.40 35.48
N ARG A 67 -24.81 -27.34 36.19
CA ARG A 67 -24.94 -27.59 37.64
C ARG A 67 -24.46 -28.99 38.00
N PRO A 68 -24.08 -29.21 39.27
CA PRO A 68 -25.04 -29.82 40.20
C PRO A 68 -25.44 -28.90 41.36
#